data_AF-A0A382PVN4-F1
#
_entry.id   AF-A0A382PVN4-F1
#
_cell.length_a   1.000
_cell.length_b   1.000
_cell.length_c   1.000
_cell.angle_alpha   90.00
_cell.angle_beta   90.00
_cell.angle_gamma   90.00
#
_symmetry.space_group_name_H-M   'P 1'
#
loop_
_entity.id
_entity.type
_entity.pdbx_description
1 polymer ?
#
loop_
_entity_poly.entity_id
_entity_poly.type
_entity_poly.pdbx_seq_one_letter_code
_entity_poly.pdbx_strand_id
1 'polypeptide(L)' 'AIANNLLEYLKNIGLKKVVKEGSEKSDWVLIDAGDILVHIFRPQVRDFYKLEKIWAY' A
#
# COMPACT_ATOMS: atom_id res chain seq x y z
N ALA A 1 0.86 6.20 9.52
CA ALA A 1 1.52 5.23 10.41
C ALA A 1 1.97 3.97 9.66
N ILE A 2 1.09 3.00 9.37
CA ILE A 2 1.48 1.70 8.76
C ILE A 2 2.23 1.86 7.42
N ALA A 3 1.72 2.68 6.49
CA ALA A 3 2.36 2.87 5.19
C ALA A 3 3.78 3.46 5.28
N ASN A 4 4.01 4.40 6.21
CA ASN A 4 5.33 5.00 6.39
C ASN A 4 6.31 3.99 7.01
N ASN A 5 5.86 3.23 8.03
CA ASN A 5 6.69 2.19 8.64
C ASN A 5 7.08 1.12 7.62
N LEU A 6 6.15 0.71 6.75
CA LEU A 6 6.44 -0.26 5.70
C LEU A 6 7.44 0.31 4.67
N LEU A 7 7.27 1.57 4.27
CA LEU A 7 8.22 2.24 3.37
C LEU A 7 9.63 2.30 3.97
N GLU A 8 9.77 2.67 5.23
CA GLU A 8 11.07 2.70 5.93
C GLU A 8 11.69 1.31 6.04
N TYR A 9 10.89 0.31 6.41
CA TYR A 9 11.34 -1.08 6.48
C TYR A 9 11.87 -1.57 5.12
N LEU A 10 11.11 -1.35 4.04
CA LEU A 10 11.50 -1.79 2.70
C LEU A 10 12.78 -1.09 2.22
N LYS A 11 12.95 0.20 2.52
CA LYS A 11 14.21 0.91 2.25
C LYS A 11 15.39 0.34 3.04
N ASN A 12 15.17 -0.01 4.31
CA ASN A 12 16.22 -0.56 5.18
C ASN A 12 16.71 -1.95 4.75
N ILE A 13 15.86 -2.77 4.13
CA ILE A 13 16.28 -4.06 3.56
C ILE A 13 16.96 -3.93 2.18
N GLY A 14 17.18 -2.71 1.70
CA GLY A 14 17.95 -2.42 0.49
C GLY A 14 17.14 -2.27 -0.79
N LEU A 15 15.81 -2.23 -0.73
CA LEU A 15 14.99 -1.93 -1.91
C LEU A 15 15.12 -0.45 -2.28
N LYS A 16 15.73 -0.20 -3.45
CA LYS A 16 16.07 1.16 -3.88
C LYS A 16 14.93 1.91 -4.57
N LYS A 17 13.87 1.22 -5.02
CA LYS A 17 12.78 1.78 -5.81
C LYS A 17 11.42 1.63 -5.12
N VAL A 18 11.36 2.01 -3.84
CA VAL A 18 10.10 1.99 -3.08
C VAL A 18 9.44 3.34 -3.18
N VAL A 19 8.30 3.39 -3.86
CA VAL A 19 7.49 4.60 -4.05
C VAL A 19 6.18 4.43 -3.28
N LYS A 20 5.81 5.45 -2.51
CA LYS A 20 4.49 5.56 -1.89
C LYS A 20 3.66 6.53 -2.70
N GLU A 21 2.47 6.08 -3.08
CA GLU A 21 1.44 6.92 -3.68
C GLU A 21 0.24 7.04 -2.73
N GLY A 22 -0.36 8.22 -2.71
CA GLY A 22 -1.46 8.55 -1.80
C GLY A 22 -1.03 9.38 -0.59
N SER A 23 -1.95 10.21 -0.10
CA SER A 23 -1.74 11.09 1.04
C SER A 23 -2.08 10.39 2.36
N GLU A 24 -1.55 10.86 3.49
CA GLU A 24 -1.88 10.28 4.81
C GLU A 24 -3.34 10.45 5.22
N LYS A 25 -4.04 11.41 4.61
CA LYS A 25 -5.49 11.62 4.76
C LYS A 25 -6.31 10.80 3.77
N SER A 26 -5.68 10.14 2.81
CA SER A 26 -6.36 9.30 1.84
C SER A 26 -6.75 7.98 2.47
N ASP A 27 -7.91 7.45 2.09
CA ASP A 27 -8.40 6.17 2.58
C ASP A 27 -7.72 4.96 1.92
N TRP A 28 -6.89 5.24 0.92
CA TRP A 28 -6.11 4.27 0.16
C TRP A 28 -4.68 4.80 -0.03
N VAL A 29 -3.71 3.98 0.36
CA VAL A 29 -2.29 4.18 0.09
C VAL A 29 -1.75 3.00 -0.70
N LEU A 30 -0.94 3.29 -1.70
CA LEU A 30 -0.25 2.32 -2.54
C LEU A 30 1.25 2.38 -2.24
N ILE A 31 1.90 1.22 -2.13
CA ILE A 31 3.36 1.12 -2.08
C ILE A 31 3.81 0.21 -3.21
N ASP A 32 4.53 0.81 -4.15
CA ASP A 32 5.20 0.12 -5.24
C ASP A 32 6.64 -0.18 -4.82
N ALA A 33 6.99 -1.47 -4.75
CA ALA A 33 8.34 -1.95 -4.47
C ALA A 33 8.99 -2.64 -5.69
N GLY A 34 8.47 -2.41 -6.89
CA GLY A 34 8.91 -3.02 -8.15
C GLY A 34 8.26 -4.37 -8.38
N ASP A 35 8.71 -5.41 -7.67
CA ASP A 35 8.20 -6.77 -7.83
C ASP A 35 6.90 -7.03 -7.04
N ILE A 36 6.64 -6.18 -6.03
CA ILE A 36 5.52 -6.31 -5.11
C ILE A 36 4.78 -4.98 -5.03
N LEU A 37 3.45 -5.03 -5.18
CA LEU A 37 2.56 -3.91 -5.00
C LEU A 37 1.68 -4.12 -3.76
N VAL A 38 1.83 -3.25 -2.77
CA VAL A 38 1.08 -3.32 -1.51
C VAL A 38 -0.02 -2.28 -1.49
N HIS A 39 -1.25 -2.74 -1.27
CA HIS A 39 -2.42 -1.89 -1.12
C HIS A 39 -2.83 -1.80 0.34
N ILE A 40 -2.86 -0.59 0.91
CA ILE A 40 -3.23 -0.34 2.30
C ILE A 40 -4.52 0.48 2.32
N PHE A 41 -5.58 -0.08 2.92
CA PHE A 41 -6.89 0.54 3.01
C PHE A 41 -7.27 0.83 4.46
N ARG A 42 -8.05 1.90 4.66
CA ARG A 42 -8.84 2.01 5.89
C ARG A 42 -9.94 0.94 5.87
N PRO A 43 -10.27 0.33 7.03
CA PRO A 43 -11.29 -0.73 7.10
C PRO A 43 -12.61 -0.33 6.44
N GLN A 44 -13.04 0.92 6.67
CA GLN A 44 -14.28 1.50 6.14
C GLN A 44 -14.36 1.50 4.60
N VAL A 45 -13.22 1.60 3.92
CA VAL A 45 -13.13 1.71 2.45
C VAL A 45 -12.92 0.35 1.79
N ARG A 46 -12.35 -0.62 2.51
CA ARG A 46 -12.19 -2.00 2.03
C ARG A 46 -13.54 -2.66 1.72
N ASP A 47 -14.53 -2.48 2.60
CA ASP A 47 -15.87 -3.05 2.43
C ASP A 47 -16.66 -2.37 1.31
N PHE A 48 -16.44 -1.07 1.11
CA PHE A 48 -17.13 -0.30 0.06
C PHE A 48 -16.67 -0.71 -1.34
N TYR A 49 -15.36 -0.83 -1.57
CA TYR A 49 -14.81 -1.12 -2.90
C TYR A 49 -14.75 -2.63 -3.24
N LYS A 50 -14.97 -3.55 -2.28
CA LYS A 50 -14.95 -5.01 -2.49
C LYS A 50 -13.79 -5.49 -3.38
N LEU A 51 -12.60 -4.93 -3.16
CA LEU A 51 -11.43 -5.09 -4.04
C LEU A 51 -10.93 -6.52 -4.14
N GLU A 52 -11.32 -7.37 -3.19
CA GLU A 52 -11.06 -8.82 -3.24
C GLU A 52 -11.64 -9.44 -4.51
N LYS A 53 -12.71 -8.89 -5.09
CA LYS A 53 -13.27 -9.37 -6.36
C LYS A 53 -12.42 -9.06 -7.59
N ILE A 54 -11.52 -8.08 -7.52
CA ILE A 54 -10.71 -7.64 -8.67
C ILE A 54 -9.46 -8.50 -8.81
N TRP A 55 -8.87 -8.91 -7.67
CA TRP A 55 -7.60 -9.64 -7.63
C TRP A 55 -7.75 -11.14 -7.29
N ALA A 56 -8.99 -11.63 -7.09
CA ALA A 56 -9.26 -13.04 -6.82
C ALA A 56 -9.33 -13.92 -8.09
N TYR A 57 -8.91 -13.42 -9.25
CA TYR A 57 -8.78 -14.19 -10.49
C TYR A 57 -7.32 -14.37 -10.87
#